data_AF-A0A1C8ZSC8-F1
#
_entry.id   AF-A0A1C8ZSC8-F1
#
_cell.length_a   1.000
_cell.length_b   1.000
_cell.length_c   1.000
_cell.angle_alpha   90.00
_cell.angle_beta   90.00
_cell.angle_gamma   90.00
#
_symmetry.space_group_name_H-M   'P 1'
#
loop_
_entity.id
_entity.type
_entity.pdbx_description
1 polymer ?
#
loop_
_entity_poly.entity_id
_entity_poly.type
_entity_poly.pdbx_seq_one_letter_code
_entity_poly.pdbx_strand_id
1 'polypeptide(L)'
;MAEGKISAVNLSVRWIGAILSALWAGVHLVLTHAVLPNPNATMIYDIFFGFTASLAILAAIIMIIGLRYAYPLITAFYTIDLALLAETRLGPALFVGKRLPFNPYVYISLYLDIVLIAISILLIVIDKK
;
A
#
# COMPACT_ATOMS: atom_id res chain seq x y z
N MET A 1 -18.49 18.53 22.31
CA MET A 1 -17.20 17.83 22.14
C MET A 1 -16.21 18.84 21.62
N ALA A 2 -15.15 19.13 22.36
CA ALA A 2 -14.14 20.08 21.91
C ALA A 2 -13.31 19.40 20.80
N GLU A 3 -13.46 19.86 19.57
CA GLU A 3 -12.53 19.53 18.48
C GLU A 3 -11.19 20.18 18.82
N GLY A 4 -10.24 19.38 19.31
CA GLY A 4 -8.85 19.84 19.42
C GLY A 4 -8.37 20.26 18.04
N LYS A 5 -7.84 21.49 17.92
CA LYS A 5 -7.29 21.97 16.65
C LYS A 5 -6.24 20.97 16.15
N ILE A 6 -6.52 20.35 15.01
CA ILE A 6 -5.55 19.49 14.32
C ILE A 6 -4.37 20.37 13.93
N SER A 7 -3.15 19.96 14.29
CA SER A 7 -1.96 20.70 13.90
C SER A 7 -1.79 20.67 12.38
N ALA A 8 -1.29 21.76 11.80
CA ALA A 8 -1.02 21.82 10.37
C ALA A 8 -0.09 20.66 9.93
N VAL A 9 0.87 20.28 10.78
CA VAL A 9 1.76 19.14 10.56
C VAL A 9 1.00 17.82 10.44
N ASN A 10 0.09 17.52 11.38
CA ASN A 10 -0.71 16.28 11.35
C ASN A 10 -1.56 16.25 10.06
N LEU A 11 -2.24 17.35 9.74
CA LEU A 11 -3.03 17.45 8.51
C LEU A 11 -2.18 17.23 7.26
N SER A 12 -0.99 17.85 7.18
CA SER A 12 -0.07 17.66 6.05
C SER A 12 0.39 16.21 5.91
N VAL A 13 0.79 15.55 7.00
CA VAL A 13 1.23 14.14 6.96
C VAL A 13 0.10 13.22 6.49
N ARG A 14 -1.14 13.46 6.95
CA ARG A 14 -2.33 12.72 6.50
C ARG A 14 -2.57 12.86 5.00
N TRP A 15 -2.51 14.08 4.47
CA TRP A 15 -2.71 14.32 3.03
C TRP A 15 -1.58 13.74 2.18
N ILE A 16 -0.33 13.88 2.62
CA ILE A 16 0.82 13.26 1.93
C ILE A 16 0.64 11.74 1.88
N GLY A 17 0.33 11.12 3.02
CA GLY A 17 0.05 9.68 3.08
C GLY A 17 -1.11 9.28 2.17
N ALA A 18 -2.20 10.04 2.16
CA ALA A 18 -3.35 9.74 1.31
C ALA A 18 -3.04 9.82 -0.19
N ILE A 19 -2.28 10.84 -0.61
CA ILE A 19 -1.88 10.99 -2.02
C ILE A 19 -0.95 9.84 -2.42
N LEU A 20 0.04 9.51 -1.59
CA LEU A 20 0.96 8.42 -1.87
C LEU A 20 0.25 7.06 -1.90
N SER A 21 -0.73 6.86 -1.01
CA SER A 21 -1.59 5.68 -0.96
C SER A 21 -2.43 5.53 -2.23
N ALA A 22 -2.97 6.64 -2.74
CA ALA A 22 -3.69 6.65 -4.02
C ALA A 22 -2.76 6.39 -5.22
N LEU A 23 -1.55 6.95 -5.22
CA LEU A 23 -0.55 6.69 -6.25
C LEU A 23 -0.12 5.21 -6.26
N TRP A 24 0.07 4.63 -5.08
CA TRP A 24 0.35 3.21 -4.92
C TRP A 24 -0.78 2.34 -5.51
N ALA A 25 -2.04 2.71 -5.27
CA ALA A 25 -3.19 2.02 -5.86
C ALA A 25 -3.16 2.12 -7.39
N GLY A 26 -2.85 3.30 -7.93
CA GLY A 26 -2.69 3.51 -9.37
C GLY A 26 -1.64 2.60 -10.01
N VAL A 27 -0.49 2.40 -9.35
CA VAL A 27 0.54 1.46 -9.82
C VAL A 27 -0.02 0.03 -9.91
N HIS A 28 -0.75 -0.42 -8.88
CA HIS A 28 -1.29 -1.78 -8.84
C HIS A 28 -2.47 -1.99 -9.81
N LEU A 29 -3.27 -0.96 -10.09
CA LEU A 29 -4.28 -0.98 -11.14
C LEU A 29 -3.70 -1.04 -12.56
N VAL A 30 -2.42 -0.69 -12.76
CA VAL A 30 -1.76 -0.96 -14.05
C VAL A 30 -1.37 -2.43 -14.14
N LEU A 31 -1.02 -3.05 -13.01
CA LEU A 31 -0.58 -4.44 -12.94
C LEU A 31 -1.71 -5.46 -13.06
N THR A 32 -2.97 -5.07 -12.84
CA THR A 32 -4.15 -5.91 -13.11
C THR A 32 -4.22 -6.34 -14.57
N HIS A 33 -3.70 -5.52 -15.49
CA HIS A 33 -3.67 -5.81 -16.92
C HIS A 33 -2.43 -6.62 -17.38
N ALA A 34 -1.59 -7.10 -16.45
CA ALA A 34 -0.40 -7.87 -16.78
C ALA A 34 -0.77 -9.30 -17.22
N VAL A 35 -0.34 -9.69 -18.42
CA VAL A 35 -0.57 -11.05 -18.94
C VAL A 35 0.62 -11.95 -18.58
N LEU A 36 0.39 -12.94 -17.73
CA LEU A 36 1.38 -13.97 -17.39
C LEU A 36 1.27 -15.17 -18.35
N PRO A 37 2.35 -15.97 -18.53
CA PRO A 37 2.33 -17.16 -19.38
C PRO A 37 1.31 -18.23 -18.95
N ASN A 38 0.91 -18.24 -17.67
CA ASN A 38 -0.10 -19.14 -17.13
C ASN A 38 -1.43 -18.36 -16.94
N PRO A 39 -2.52 -18.72 -17.66
CA PRO A 39 -3.81 -18.03 -17.54
C PRO A 39 -4.39 -18.02 -16.13
N ASN A 40 -4.20 -19.09 -15.36
CA ASN A 40 -4.66 -19.15 -13.97
C ASN A 40 -3.86 -18.18 -13.08
N ALA A 41 -2.55 -18.05 -13.34
CA ALA A 41 -1.73 -17.07 -12.63
C ALA A 41 -2.16 -15.64 -13.01
N THR A 42 -2.42 -15.35 -14.29
CA THR A 42 -2.96 -14.05 -14.72
C THR A 42 -4.22 -13.69 -13.96
N MET A 43 -5.21 -14.59 -13.89
CA MET A 43 -6.47 -14.34 -13.18
C MET A 43 -6.26 -14.12 -11.67
N ILE A 44 -5.41 -14.91 -11.01
CA ILE A 44 -5.11 -14.75 -9.58
C ILE A 44 -4.44 -13.40 -9.31
N TYR A 45 -3.45 -13.02 -10.11
CA TYR A 45 -2.72 -11.77 -9.94
C TYR A 45 -3.59 -10.54 -10.26
N ASP A 46 -4.47 -10.63 -11.26
CA ASP A 46 -5.44 -9.58 -11.59
C ASP A 46 -6.37 -9.29 -10.40
N ILE A 47 -7.01 -10.33 -9.86
CA ILE A 47 -7.90 -10.21 -8.69
C ILE A 47 -7.12 -9.69 -7.47
N PHE A 48 -5.92 -10.23 -7.24
CA PHE A 48 -5.08 -9.82 -6.11
C PHE A 48 -4.72 -8.34 -6.19
N PHE A 49 -4.22 -7.86 -7.33
CA PHE A 49 -3.83 -6.46 -7.50
C PHE A 49 -5.03 -5.51 -7.48
N GLY A 50 -6.18 -5.91 -8.01
CA GLY A 50 -7.41 -5.13 -7.89
C GLY A 50 -7.89 -5.01 -6.43
N PHE A 51 -7.79 -6.10 -5.67
CA PHE A 51 -8.12 -6.10 -4.24
C PHE A 51 -7.17 -5.23 -3.43
N THR A 52 -5.84 -5.38 -3.59
CA THR A 52 -4.87 -4.57 -2.84
C THR A 52 -4.94 -3.10 -3.21
N ALA A 53 -5.15 -2.76 -4.49
CA ALA A 53 -5.40 -1.39 -4.91
C ALA A 53 -6.64 -0.78 -4.22
N SER A 54 -7.71 -1.56 -4.08
CA SER A 54 -8.92 -1.13 -3.36
C SER A 54 -8.65 -0.85 -1.88
N LEU A 55 -7.81 -1.69 -1.23
CA LEU A 55 -7.38 -1.45 0.16
C LEU A 55 -6.52 -0.19 0.29
N ALA A 56 -5.65 0.09 -0.67
CA ALA A 56 -4.85 1.32 -0.68
C ALA A 56 -5.71 2.57 -0.91
N ILE A 57 -6.78 2.50 -1.71
CA ILE A 57 -7.76 3.59 -1.82
C ILE A 57 -8.46 3.80 -0.47
N LEU A 58 -8.87 2.71 0.20
CA LEU A 58 -9.47 2.79 1.52
C LEU A 58 -8.51 3.39 2.56
N ALA A 59 -7.23 3.02 2.53
CA ALA A 59 -6.19 3.60 3.37
C ALA A 59 -6.05 5.11 3.14
N ALA A 60 -6.11 5.57 1.89
CA ALA A 60 -6.09 7.00 1.56
C ALA A 60 -7.27 7.75 2.19
N ILE A 61 -8.48 7.20 2.05
CA ILE A 61 -9.70 7.77 2.66
C ILE A 61 -9.58 7.81 4.18
N ILE A 62 -9.11 6.73 4.81
CA ILE A 62 -8.89 6.63 6.25
C ILE A 62 -7.92 7.71 6.75
N MET A 63 -6.84 7.97 6.01
CA MET A 63 -5.89 9.04 6.34
C MET A 63 -6.55 10.42 6.20
N ILE A 64 -7.34 10.66 5.14
CA ILE A 64 -8.06 11.93 4.94
C ILE A 64 -9.04 12.20 6.08
N ILE A 65 -9.84 11.21 6.50
CA ILE A 65 -10.81 11.38 7.60
C ILE A 65 -10.14 11.44 8.97
N GLY A 66 -8.94 10.86 9.12
CA GLY A 66 -8.22 10.87 10.39
C GLY A 66 -8.66 9.78 11.34
N LEU A 67 -9.05 8.61 10.82
CA LEU A 67 -9.50 7.51 11.67
C LEU A 67 -8.29 6.78 12.27
N ARG A 68 -7.73 7.36 13.33
CA ARG A 68 -6.45 6.92 13.93
C ARG A 68 -6.37 5.44 14.31
N TYR A 69 -7.48 4.83 14.71
CA TYR A 69 -7.51 3.43 15.14
C TYR A 69 -7.23 2.46 13.99
N ALA A 70 -7.34 2.93 12.75
CA ALA A 70 -7.03 2.17 11.55
C ALA A 70 -5.59 2.36 11.06
N TYR A 71 -4.80 3.31 11.59
CA TYR A 71 -3.39 3.48 11.17
C TYR A 71 -2.52 2.23 11.38
N PRO A 72 -2.67 1.44 12.46
CA PRO A 72 -1.97 0.16 12.58
C PRO A 72 -2.35 -0.84 11.48
N LEU A 73 -3.61 -0.86 11.05
CA LEU A 73 -4.06 -1.73 9.96
C LEU A 73 -3.46 -1.30 8.62
N ILE A 74 -3.35 0.02 8.38
CA ILE A 74 -2.66 0.56 7.20
C ILE A 74 -1.17 0.17 7.24
N THR A 75 -0.52 0.29 8.39
CA THR A 75 0.89 -0.10 8.57
C THR A 75 1.07 -1.59 8.24
N ALA A 76 0.19 -2.45 8.78
CA ALA A 76 0.20 -3.88 8.53
C ALA A 76 0.00 -4.20 7.05
N PHE A 77 -0.95 -3.54 6.39
CA PHE A 77 -1.21 -3.70 4.95
C PHE A 77 0.05 -3.47 4.12
N TYR A 78 0.71 -2.31 4.24
CA TYR A 78 1.93 -2.02 3.48
C TYR A 78 3.11 -2.90 3.88
N THR A 79 3.20 -3.32 5.15
CA THR A 79 4.26 -4.23 5.61
C THR A 79 4.11 -5.62 4.98
N ILE A 80 2.87 -6.14 4.93
CA ILE A 80 2.57 -7.43 4.31
C ILE A 80 2.86 -7.34 2.81
N ASP A 81 2.44 -6.27 2.14
CA ASP A 81 2.70 -6.11 0.72
C ASP A 81 4.20 -6.04 0.41
N LEU A 82 4.96 -5.22 1.17
CA LEU A 82 6.42 -5.15 1.06
C LEU A 82 7.07 -6.53 1.19
N ALA A 83 6.62 -7.33 2.17
CA ALA A 83 7.15 -8.67 2.40
C ALA A 83 6.82 -9.60 1.22
N LEU A 84 5.59 -9.60 0.72
CA LEU A 84 5.17 -10.43 -0.42
C LEU A 84 5.87 -10.03 -1.71
N LEU A 85 6.01 -8.73 -1.98
CA LEU A 85 6.74 -8.23 -3.14
C LEU A 85 8.23 -8.60 -3.05
N ALA A 86 8.85 -8.45 -1.89
CA ALA A 86 10.25 -8.85 -1.69
C ALA A 86 10.42 -10.37 -1.83
N GLU A 87 9.58 -11.17 -1.18
CA GLU A 87 9.63 -12.64 -1.21
C GLU A 87 9.55 -13.16 -2.65
N THR A 88 8.58 -12.70 -3.44
CA THR A 88 8.39 -13.14 -4.83
C THR A 88 9.56 -12.76 -5.77
N ARG A 89 10.47 -11.89 -5.33
CA ARG A 89 11.69 -11.49 -6.05
C ARG A 89 12.97 -12.01 -5.44
N LEU A 90 12.95 -12.56 -4.24
CA LEU A 90 14.11 -13.20 -3.60
C LEU A 90 14.01 -14.73 -3.65
N GLY A 91 12.79 -15.25 -3.61
CA GLY A 91 12.43 -16.65 -3.75
C GLY A 91 11.45 -16.91 -4.91
N PRO A 92 11.03 -18.17 -5.09
CA PRO A 92 10.02 -18.53 -6.06
C PRO A 92 8.65 -18.02 -5.61
N ALA A 93 7.95 -17.30 -6.48
CA ALA A 93 6.59 -16.83 -6.18
C ALA A 93 5.63 -18.02 -6.05
N LEU A 94 4.81 -18.02 -5.00
CA LEU A 94 3.95 -19.13 -4.61
C LEU A 94 3.10 -19.71 -5.75
N PHE A 95 2.53 -18.83 -6.60
CA PHE A 95 1.61 -19.22 -7.67
C PHE A 95 2.26 -19.33 -9.06
N VAL A 96 3.52 -18.91 -9.20
CA VAL A 96 4.26 -18.96 -10.48
C VAL A 96 5.34 -20.04 -10.44
N GLY A 97 5.79 -20.45 -9.25
CA GLY A 97 6.86 -21.44 -9.06
C GLY A 97 8.24 -20.96 -9.52
N LYS A 98 8.36 -19.67 -9.88
CA LYS A 98 9.58 -19.04 -10.37
C LYS A 98 9.77 -17.69 -9.72
N ARG A 99 11.03 -17.26 -9.63
CA ARG A 99 11.39 -15.91 -9.23
C ARG A 99 10.86 -14.91 -10.25
N LEU A 100 10.14 -13.90 -9.80
CA LEU A 100 9.68 -12.83 -10.68
C LEU A 100 10.81 -11.83 -10.94
N PRO A 101 10.91 -11.26 -12.15
CA PRO A 101 11.89 -10.23 -12.44
C PRO A 101 11.55 -8.94 -11.72
N PHE A 102 12.59 -8.16 -11.41
CA PHE A 102 12.41 -6.77 -11.04
C PHE A 102 12.05 -5.96 -12.29
N ASN A 103 11.10 -5.05 -12.14
CA ASN A 103 10.70 -4.10 -13.17
C ASN A 103 10.43 -2.73 -12.50
N PRO A 104 10.28 -1.64 -13.28
CA PRO A 104 10.08 -0.30 -12.72
C PRO A 104 8.92 -0.20 -11.72
N TYR A 105 7.79 -0.87 -11.98
CA TYR A 105 6.62 -0.85 -11.09
C TYR A 105 6.94 -1.50 -9.74
N VAL A 106 7.71 -2.59 -9.72
CA VAL A 106 8.15 -3.25 -8.48
C VAL A 106 9.01 -2.30 -7.64
N TYR A 107 9.97 -1.61 -8.26
CA TYR A 107 10.82 -0.66 -7.53
C TYR A 107 10.00 0.49 -6.95
N ILE A 108 9.04 1.01 -7.72
CA ILE A 108 8.13 2.07 -7.27
C ILE A 108 7.28 1.58 -6.10
N SER A 109 6.68 0.38 -6.19
CA SER A 109 5.84 -0.19 -5.12
C SER A 109 6.65 -0.38 -3.84
N LEU A 110 7.82 -1.04 -3.91
CA LEU A 110 8.67 -1.26 -2.73
C LEU A 110 9.05 0.05 -2.03
N TYR A 111 9.38 1.08 -2.80
CA TYR A 111 9.71 2.39 -2.23
C TYR A 111 8.49 3.05 -1.59
N LEU A 112 7.34 3.03 -2.27
CA LEU A 112 6.10 3.56 -1.74
C LEU A 112 5.66 2.82 -0.47
N ASP A 113 5.84 1.49 -0.39
CA ASP A 113 5.54 0.71 0.82
C ASP A 113 6.36 1.20 2.01
N ILE A 114 7.68 1.32 1.86
CA ILE A 114 8.58 1.79 2.92
C ILE A 114 8.16 3.19 3.39
N VAL A 115 7.85 4.09 2.46
CA VAL A 115 7.41 5.45 2.77
C VAL A 115 6.05 5.44 3.48
N LEU A 116 5.10 4.63 3.02
CA LEU A 116 3.75 4.55 3.60
C LEU A 116 3.74 3.86 4.97
N ILE A 117 4.63 2.89 5.20
CA ILE A 117 4.89 2.32 6.53
C ILE A 117 5.42 3.42 7.46
N ALA A 118 6.43 4.18 7.02
CA ALA A 118 7.00 5.26 7.84
C ALA A 118 5.96 6.35 8.17
N ILE A 119 5.16 6.76 7.18
CA ILE A 119 4.09 7.75 7.36
C ILE A 119 3.01 7.22 8.31
N SER A 120 2.54 5.98 8.12
CA SER A 120 1.50 5.42 8.99
C SER A 120 1.96 5.23 10.43
N ILE A 121 3.22 4.81 10.65
CA ILE A 121 3.85 4.80 11.97
C ILE A 121 3.93 6.22 12.55
N LEU A 122 4.38 7.20 11.76
CA LEU A 122 4.45 8.59 12.20
C LEU A 122 3.06 9.09 12.64
N LEU A 123 2.02 8.80 11.88
CA LEU A 123 0.63 9.15 12.21
C LEU A 123 0.15 8.50 13.51
N ILE A 124 0.52 7.23 13.78
CA ILE A 124 0.24 6.58 15.07
C ILE A 124 0.87 7.37 16.24
N VAL A 125 2.07 7.92 16.04
CA VAL A 125 2.79 8.66 17.08
C VAL A 125 2.26 10.08 17.27
N ILE A 126 1.95 10.80 16.18
CA ILE A 126 1.61 12.23 16.25
C ILE A 126 0.11 12.50 16.43
N ASP A 127 -0.76 11.57 16.04
CA ASP A 127 -2.21 11.72 16.17
C ASP A 127 -2.68 11.23 17.55
N LYS A 128 -2.16 11.90 18.59
CA LYS A 128 -2.52 11.65 19.99
C LYS A 128 -3.85 12.35 20.33
N LYS A 129 -4.66 11.68 21.17
CA LYS A 129 -5.95 12.19 21.69
C LYS A 129 -5.86 13.64 22.16
#